data_AF-C0CU37-F1
#
_entry.id   AF-C0CU37-F1
#
_cell.length_a   1.000
_cell.length_b   1.000
_cell.length_c   1.000
_cell.angle_alpha   90.00
_cell.angle_beta   90.00
_cell.angle_gamma   90.00
#
_symmetry.space_group_name_H-M   'P 1'
#
loop_
_entity.id
_entity.type
_entity.pdbx_description
1 polymer ?
#
loop_
_entity_poly.entity_id
_entity_poly.type
_entity_poly.pdbx_seq_one_letter_code
_entity_poly.pdbx_strand_id
1 'polypeptide(L)'
;MVENKLINGYEPALVRLYGARDSVEISEQMAAALCGNRILALGREALQLAQDPVAEQMEKLVEIVSPLKDGVVADYELAAKMFRFFVGKCCRRRLFSKPRIAVCVPLTLTKVERKVYEDVFYQAGAKKVLVVESAMEQAMAGLPAEYGVVVGIFPQPRNGR
;
A
#
# COMPACT_ATOMS: atom_id res chain seq x y z
N MET A 1 -10.25 23.46 -2.43
CA MET A 1 -9.81 22.13 -1.95
C MET A 1 -10.90 21.17 -2.35
N VAL A 2 -10.70 20.40 -3.40
CA VAL A 2 -11.67 19.36 -3.81
C VAL A 2 -11.56 18.26 -2.76
N GLU A 3 -12.61 18.03 -1.99
CA GLU A 3 -12.70 16.83 -1.16
C GLU A 3 -12.65 15.63 -2.11
N ASN A 4 -11.52 14.93 -2.13
CA ASN A 4 -11.42 13.64 -2.80
C ASN A 4 -12.43 12.71 -2.12
N LYS A 5 -13.63 12.62 -2.68
CA LYS A 5 -14.71 11.82 -2.11
C LYS A 5 -14.43 10.34 -2.37
N LEU A 6 -13.62 9.76 -1.49
CA LEU A 6 -13.34 8.33 -1.48
C LEU A 6 -14.66 7.58 -1.33
N ILE A 7 -14.95 6.69 -2.26
CA ILE A 7 -16.30 6.09 -2.36
C ILE A 7 -16.58 5.17 -1.17
N ASN A 8 -15.56 4.46 -0.70
CA ASN A 8 -15.66 3.63 0.50
C ASN A 8 -15.43 4.41 1.82
N GLY A 9 -15.10 5.71 1.75
CA GLY A 9 -14.82 6.55 2.91
C GLY A 9 -13.58 6.16 3.70
N TYR A 10 -12.67 5.35 3.12
CA TYR A 10 -11.42 4.95 3.75
C TYR A 10 -10.29 5.86 3.31
N GLU A 11 -9.74 6.63 4.25
CA GLU A 11 -8.60 7.50 3.98
C GLU A 11 -7.38 6.71 3.46
N PRO A 12 -6.71 7.15 2.39
CA PRO A 12 -5.61 6.40 1.81
C PRO A 12 -4.42 6.40 2.76
N ALA A 13 -4.05 5.22 3.24
CA ALA A 13 -2.87 5.06 4.09
C ALA A 13 -1.62 5.56 3.35
N LEU A 14 -0.70 6.21 4.07
CA LEU A 14 0.63 6.45 3.55
C LEU A 14 1.42 5.14 3.62
N VAL A 15 2.03 4.75 2.50
CA VAL A 15 2.92 3.59 2.43
C VAL A 15 4.32 4.07 2.12
N ARG A 16 5.27 3.65 2.95
CA ARG A 16 6.71 3.86 2.73
C ARG A 16 7.35 2.53 2.37
N LEU A 17 8.20 2.53 1.36
CA LEU A 17 8.97 1.36 0.96
C LEU A 17 10.45 1.71 0.94
N TYR A 18 11.27 0.83 1.49
CA TYR A 18 12.72 0.93 1.45
C TYR A 18 13.31 -0.36 0.86
N GLY A 19 14.05 -0.22 -0.23
CA GLY A 19 14.80 -1.31 -0.86
C GLY A 19 16.27 -1.25 -0.46
N ALA A 20 16.71 -2.11 0.45
CA ALA A 20 18.05 -2.07 1.04
C ALA A 20 19.19 -2.24 0.01
N ARG A 21 18.93 -2.92 -1.10
CA ARG A 21 19.94 -3.19 -2.14
C ARG A 21 20.01 -2.13 -3.23
N ASP A 22 18.88 -1.49 -3.52
CA ASP A 22 18.77 -0.49 -4.58
C ASP A 22 18.83 0.94 -4.00
N SER A 23 18.85 1.08 -2.68
CA SER A 23 18.76 2.36 -1.94
C SER A 23 17.59 3.21 -2.40
N VAL A 24 16.47 2.56 -2.76
CA VAL A 24 15.24 3.21 -3.22
C VAL A 24 14.31 3.40 -2.05
N GLU A 25 13.89 4.64 -1.82
CA GLU A 25 12.80 4.98 -0.91
C GLU A 25 11.60 5.52 -1.71
N ILE A 26 10.42 4.98 -1.44
CA ILE A 26 9.15 5.44 -2.01
C ILE A 26 8.24 5.81 -0.85
N SER A 27 7.57 6.96 -0.92
CA SER A 27 6.61 7.42 0.07
C SER A 27 5.39 8.01 -0.65
N GLU A 28 4.29 7.26 -0.67
CA GLU A 28 3.09 7.61 -1.43
C GLU A 28 1.82 7.13 -0.73
N GLN A 29 0.70 7.82 -0.97
CA GLN A 29 -0.62 7.36 -0.52
C GLN A 29 -1.10 6.15 -1.34
N MET A 30 -1.67 5.17 -0.65
CA MET A 30 -2.21 3.94 -1.22
C MET A 30 -3.69 4.12 -1.58
N ALA A 31 -3.92 4.52 -2.82
CA ALA A 31 -5.24 4.66 -3.43
C ALA A 31 -5.28 3.96 -4.80
N ALA A 32 -6.45 3.47 -5.17
CA ALA A 32 -6.74 2.92 -6.49
C ALA A 32 -7.83 3.75 -7.17
N ALA A 33 -7.66 4.01 -8.47
CA ALA A 33 -8.72 4.51 -9.33
C ALA A 33 -9.30 3.34 -10.12
N LEU A 34 -10.60 3.08 -9.96
CA LEU A 34 -11.32 1.97 -10.57
C LEU A 34 -12.38 2.49 -11.54
N CYS A 35 -12.68 1.73 -12.58
CA CYS A 35 -13.88 1.90 -13.40
C CYS A 35 -14.57 0.55 -13.51
N GLY A 36 -15.63 0.36 -12.71
CA GLY A 36 -16.14 -0.96 -12.39
C GLY A 36 -15.03 -1.85 -11.81
N ASN A 37 -14.79 -3.02 -12.43
CA ASN A 37 -13.76 -3.96 -11.96
C ASN A 37 -12.36 -3.69 -12.53
N ARG A 38 -12.18 -2.64 -13.34
CA ARG A 38 -10.91 -2.31 -13.99
C ARG A 38 -10.13 -1.29 -13.18
N ILE A 39 -8.90 -1.64 -12.83
CA ILE A 39 -7.91 -0.69 -12.31
C ILE A 39 -7.46 0.25 -13.44
N LEU A 40 -7.63 1.55 -13.24
CA LEU A 40 -7.14 2.61 -14.13
C LEU A 40 -5.76 3.13 -13.72
N ALA A 41 -5.57 3.40 -12.42
CA ALA A 41 -4.30 3.87 -11.88
C ALA A 41 -4.14 3.49 -10.39
N LEU A 42 -2.90 3.51 -9.90
CA LEU A 42 -2.55 3.14 -8.53
C LEU A 42 -1.59 4.16 -7.90
N GLY A 43 -1.67 4.30 -6.57
CA GLY A 43 -0.81 5.19 -5.80
C GLY A 43 -1.05 6.65 -6.12
N ARG A 44 0.03 7.42 -6.35
CA ARG A 44 -0.06 8.84 -6.67
C ARG A 44 -0.89 9.12 -7.93
N GLU A 45 -0.79 8.28 -8.95
CA GLU A 45 -1.50 8.46 -10.22
C GLU A 45 -3.02 8.33 -10.02
N ALA A 46 -3.48 7.46 -9.12
CA ALA A 46 -4.90 7.35 -8.79
C ALA A 46 -5.47 8.66 -8.21
N LEU A 47 -4.71 9.31 -7.32
CA LEU A 47 -5.12 10.57 -6.70
C LEU A 47 -5.03 11.75 -7.67
N GLN A 48 -4.11 11.71 -8.62
CA GLN A 48 -4.03 12.71 -9.69
C GLN A 48 -5.25 12.62 -10.62
N LEU A 49 -5.68 11.39 -10.98
CA LEU A 49 -6.90 11.20 -11.74
C LEU A 49 -8.11 11.76 -11.00
N ALA A 50 -8.18 11.64 -9.67
CA ALA A 50 -9.26 12.23 -8.88
C ALA A 50 -9.35 13.77 -8.98
N GLN A 51 -8.24 14.43 -9.35
CA GLN A 51 -8.14 15.88 -9.47
C GLN A 51 -8.27 16.36 -10.93
N ASP A 52 -8.36 15.44 -11.89
CA ASP A 52 -8.45 15.77 -13.30
C ASP A 52 -9.88 16.22 -13.64
N PRO A 53 -10.09 17.38 -14.28
CA PRO A 53 -11.42 17.85 -14.69
C PRO A 53 -12.14 16.89 -15.65
N VAL A 54 -11.42 16.02 -16.38
CA VAL A 54 -12.03 14.96 -17.19
C VAL A 54 -12.63 13.87 -16.30
N ALA A 55 -11.99 13.57 -15.16
CA ALA A 55 -12.54 12.64 -14.18
C ALA A 55 -13.78 13.23 -13.49
N GLU A 56 -13.85 14.54 -13.31
CA GLU A 56 -15.05 15.25 -12.82
C GLU A 56 -16.27 14.99 -13.73
N GLN A 57 -16.07 15.03 -15.05
CA GLN A 57 -17.11 14.68 -16.02
C GLN A 57 -17.44 13.18 -16.04
N MET A 58 -16.46 12.34 -15.69
CA MET A 58 -16.58 10.89 -15.55
C MET A 58 -16.89 10.45 -14.12
N GLU A 59 -17.28 11.34 -13.20
CA GLU A 59 -17.50 11.04 -11.76
C GLU A 59 -18.51 9.91 -11.52
N LYS A 60 -19.37 9.63 -12.50
CA LYS A 60 -20.28 8.47 -12.48
C LYS A 60 -19.61 7.13 -12.79
N LEU A 61 -18.33 7.11 -13.18
CA LEU A 61 -17.62 5.95 -13.71
C LEU A 61 -16.29 5.66 -13.00
N VAL A 62 -15.60 6.67 -12.48
CA VAL A 62 -14.28 6.49 -11.84
C VAL A 62 -14.37 6.57 -10.32
N GLU A 63 -14.01 5.48 -9.67
CA GLU A 63 -14.10 5.29 -8.23
C GLU A 63 -12.71 5.33 -7.59
N ILE A 64 -12.48 6.27 -6.65
CA ILE A 64 -11.26 6.29 -5.85
C ILE A 64 -11.51 5.55 -4.54
N VAL A 65 -10.72 4.50 -4.31
CA VAL A 65 -10.87 3.64 -3.13
C VAL A 65 -9.51 3.41 -2.46
N SER A 66 -9.54 3.24 -1.13
CA SER A 66 -8.41 2.66 -0.40
C SER A 66 -8.70 1.20 -0.03
N PRO A 67 -7.76 0.27 -0.21
CA PRO A 67 -7.94 -1.13 0.19
C PRO A 67 -7.75 -1.35 1.70
N LEU A 68 -7.28 -0.33 2.42
CA LEU A 68 -7.05 -0.37 3.86
C LEU A 68 -8.03 0.56 4.58
N LYS A 69 -8.55 0.10 5.72
CA LYS A 69 -9.35 0.90 6.64
C LYS A 69 -8.65 0.97 7.98
N ASP A 70 -8.18 2.14 8.39
CA ASP A 70 -7.45 2.34 9.65
C ASP A 70 -6.25 1.37 9.83
N GLY A 71 -5.63 0.97 8.71
CA GLY A 71 -4.53 -0.01 8.70
C GLY A 71 -4.97 -1.46 8.76
N VAL A 72 -6.27 -1.77 8.68
CA VAL A 72 -6.79 -3.13 8.48
C VAL A 72 -7.04 -3.34 6.99
N VAL A 73 -6.69 -4.52 6.47
CA VAL A 73 -7.00 -4.87 5.07
C VAL A 73 -8.51 -5.07 4.93
N ALA A 74 -9.16 -4.18 4.18
CA ALA A 74 -10.60 -4.24 3.92
C ALA A 74 -10.93 -4.90 2.57
N ASP A 75 -10.05 -4.76 1.58
CA ASP A 75 -10.14 -5.45 0.29
C ASP A 75 -8.84 -6.22 0.04
N TYR A 76 -8.91 -7.54 0.17
CA TYR A 76 -7.77 -8.44 0.07
C TYR A 76 -7.15 -8.45 -1.34
N GLU A 77 -7.98 -8.55 -2.39
CA GLU A 77 -7.49 -8.62 -3.75
C GLU A 77 -6.87 -7.31 -4.21
N LEU A 78 -7.52 -6.18 -3.89
CA LEU A 78 -7.01 -4.86 -4.23
C LEU A 78 -5.73 -4.57 -3.45
N ALA A 79 -5.67 -4.92 -2.16
CA ALA A 79 -4.45 -4.78 -1.36
C ALA A 79 -3.29 -5.56 -1.97
N ALA A 80 -3.49 -6.82 -2.36
CA ALA A 80 -2.42 -7.62 -2.97
C ALA A 80 -1.92 -7.02 -4.30
N LYS A 81 -2.85 -6.54 -5.15
CA LYS A 81 -2.49 -5.84 -6.41
C LYS A 81 -1.70 -4.56 -6.13
N MET A 82 -2.09 -3.79 -5.12
CA MET A 82 -1.40 -2.57 -4.68
C MET A 82 0.00 -2.84 -4.15
N PHE A 83 0.15 -3.79 -3.23
CA PHE A 83 1.47 -4.11 -2.68
C PHE A 83 2.38 -4.69 -3.75
N ARG A 84 1.86 -5.48 -4.69
CA ARG A 84 2.62 -5.94 -5.85
C ARG A 84 3.12 -4.77 -6.70
N PHE A 85 2.28 -3.78 -6.95
CA PHE A 85 2.65 -2.56 -7.66
C PHE A 85 3.78 -1.81 -6.94
N PHE A 86 3.63 -1.52 -5.64
CA PHE A 86 4.63 -0.78 -4.87
C PHE A 86 5.96 -1.53 -4.73
N VAL A 87 5.91 -2.82 -4.43
CA VAL A 87 7.10 -3.68 -4.34
C VAL A 87 7.82 -3.74 -5.69
N GLY A 88 7.07 -3.86 -6.79
CA GLY A 88 7.63 -3.80 -8.15
C GLY A 88 8.31 -2.46 -8.45
N LYS A 89 7.70 -1.35 -8.01
CA LYS A 89 8.26 0.01 -8.13
C LYS A 89 9.57 0.17 -7.34
N CYS A 90 9.68 -0.48 -6.17
CA CYS A 90 10.88 -0.48 -5.34
C CYS A 90 11.99 -1.39 -5.91
N CYS A 91 11.66 -2.57 -6.43
CA CYS A 91 12.60 -3.60 -6.87
C CYS A 91 12.85 -3.64 -8.39
N ARG A 92 13.01 -2.47 -9.05
CA ARG A 92 13.08 -2.35 -10.53
C ARG A 92 14.10 -3.28 -11.22
N ARG A 93 15.20 -3.65 -10.54
CA ARG A 93 16.27 -4.49 -11.11
C ARG A 93 16.06 -6.02 -11.00
N ARG A 94 14.97 -6.49 -10.35
CA ARG A 94 14.79 -7.92 -10.04
C ARG A 94 13.38 -8.46 -10.35
N LEU A 95 12.82 -8.10 -11.50
CA LEU A 95 11.52 -8.62 -11.96
C LEU A 95 11.38 -10.16 -11.92
N PHE A 96 12.49 -10.91 -11.95
CA PHE A 96 12.49 -12.37 -11.98
C PHE A 96 12.68 -13.08 -10.62
N SER A 97 12.95 -12.36 -9.52
CA SER A 97 13.14 -12.98 -8.20
C SER A 97 12.12 -12.50 -7.18
N LYS A 98 11.42 -13.44 -6.53
CA LYS A 98 10.51 -13.13 -5.42
C LYS A 98 11.27 -12.47 -4.25
N PRO A 99 10.89 -11.27 -3.79
CA PRO A 99 11.58 -10.56 -2.72
C PRO A 99 11.23 -11.14 -1.34
N ARG A 100 12.14 -11.00 -0.37
CA ARG A 100 11.87 -11.26 1.05
C ARG A 100 11.57 -9.91 1.71
N ILE A 101 10.38 -9.76 2.28
CA ILE A 101 9.80 -8.48 2.68
C ILE A 101 9.59 -8.46 4.20
N ALA A 102 10.00 -7.39 4.86
CA ALA A 102 9.53 -7.07 6.19
C ALA A 102 8.44 -6.00 6.10
N VAL A 103 7.31 -6.21 6.78
CA VAL A 103 6.20 -5.26 6.82
C VAL A 103 6.03 -4.73 8.24
N CYS A 104 6.13 -3.42 8.40
CA CYS A 104 5.86 -2.71 9.63
C CYS A 104 4.40 -2.26 9.59
N VAL A 105 3.59 -2.81 10.50
CA VAL A 105 2.15 -2.56 10.58
C VAL A 105 1.81 -1.80 11.87
N PRO A 106 0.65 -1.12 11.94
CA PRO A 106 0.21 -0.47 13.17
C PRO A 106 0.09 -1.45 14.35
N LEU A 107 0.46 -0.99 15.55
CA LEU A 107 0.35 -1.78 16.78
C LEU A 107 -1.10 -2.09 17.19
N THR A 108 -2.06 -1.37 16.61
CA THR A 108 -3.49 -1.54 16.88
C THR A 108 -4.05 -2.84 16.29
N LEU A 109 -3.30 -3.53 15.42
CA LEU A 109 -3.77 -4.73 14.74
C LEU A 109 -3.75 -5.96 15.64
N THR A 110 -4.86 -6.67 15.65
CA THR A 110 -5.01 -8.00 16.24
C THR A 110 -4.13 -9.02 15.52
N LYS A 111 -3.90 -10.18 16.17
CA LYS A 111 -3.12 -11.28 15.57
C LYS A 111 -3.70 -11.77 14.24
N VAL A 112 -5.02 -11.75 14.10
CA VAL A 112 -5.71 -12.18 12.87
C VAL A 112 -5.47 -11.17 11.75
N GLU A 113 -5.62 -9.86 12.02
CA GLU A 113 -5.37 -8.80 11.03
C GLU A 113 -3.90 -8.77 10.58
N ARG A 114 -2.97 -9.02 11.50
CA ARG A 114 -1.55 -9.19 11.16
C ARG A 114 -1.31 -10.39 10.25
N LYS A 115 -2.02 -11.50 10.48
CA LYS A 115 -1.91 -12.67 9.61
C LYS A 115 -2.41 -12.37 8.19
N VAL A 116 -3.46 -11.56 8.07
CA VAL A 116 -3.97 -11.10 6.76
C VAL A 116 -2.89 -10.33 5.99
N TYR A 117 -2.10 -9.48 6.65
CA TYR A 117 -0.97 -8.83 5.99
C TYR A 117 0.04 -9.82 5.43
N GLU A 118 0.39 -10.85 6.19
CA GLU A 118 1.30 -11.89 5.73
C GLU A 118 0.79 -12.54 4.43
N ASP A 119 -0.48 -12.94 4.43
CA ASP A 119 -1.14 -13.62 3.30
C ASP A 119 -1.24 -12.70 2.06
N VAL A 120 -1.60 -11.43 2.26
CA VAL A 120 -1.64 -10.40 1.21
C VAL A 120 -0.26 -10.22 0.55
N PHE A 121 0.82 -10.14 1.34
CA PHE A 121 2.16 -9.99 0.78
C PHE A 121 2.65 -11.24 0.05
N TYR A 122 2.26 -12.44 0.50
CA TYR A 122 2.50 -13.67 -0.26
C TYR A 122 1.76 -13.64 -1.60
N GLN A 123 0.50 -13.21 -1.62
CA GLN A 123 -0.28 -13.05 -2.86
C GLN A 123 0.33 -11.98 -3.78
N ALA A 124 0.90 -10.91 -3.21
CA ALA A 124 1.63 -9.89 -3.94
C ALA A 124 2.95 -10.40 -4.57
N GLY A 125 3.39 -11.61 -4.23
CA GLY A 125 4.55 -12.29 -4.82
C GLY A 125 5.78 -12.35 -3.91
N ALA A 126 5.64 -12.09 -2.61
CA ALA A 126 6.74 -12.24 -1.66
C ALA A 126 7.21 -13.71 -1.56
N LYS A 127 8.52 -13.90 -1.34
CA LYS A 127 9.13 -15.20 -1.04
C LYS A 127 8.97 -15.56 0.43
N LYS A 128 9.15 -14.57 1.29
CA LYS A 128 9.00 -14.64 2.75
C LYS A 128 8.52 -13.29 3.25
N VAL A 129 7.66 -13.31 4.25
CA VAL A 129 7.12 -12.12 4.88
C VAL A 129 7.47 -12.17 6.37
N LEU A 130 7.97 -11.06 6.89
CA LEU A 130 8.17 -10.84 8.31
C LEU A 130 7.29 -9.67 8.73
N VAL A 131 6.27 -9.93 9.56
CA VAL A 131 5.46 -8.86 10.15
C VAL A 131 6.17 -8.34 11.39
N VAL A 132 6.42 -7.04 11.43
CA VAL A 132 7.14 -6.35 12.50
C VAL A 132 6.22 -5.34 13.17
N GLU A 133 6.15 -5.41 14.50
CA GLU A 133 5.37 -4.51 15.36
C GLU A 133 6.28 -3.40 15.90
N SER A 134 6.97 -2.68 15.03
CA SER A 134 7.93 -1.62 15.40
C SER A 134 7.88 -0.45 14.43
N ALA A 135 8.56 0.64 14.79
CA ALA A 135 8.81 1.72 13.84
C ALA A 135 9.58 1.20 12.61
N MET A 136 9.30 1.77 11.44
CA MET A 136 9.96 1.37 10.20
C MET A 136 11.47 1.60 10.27
N GLU A 137 11.89 2.70 10.88
CA GLU A 137 13.30 3.06 11.08
C GLU A 137 14.04 2.00 11.91
N GLN A 138 13.39 1.49 12.96
CA GLN A 138 13.93 0.39 13.78
C GLN A 138 14.03 -0.90 12.95
N ALA A 139 13.01 -1.20 12.17
CA ALA A 139 13.01 -2.38 11.30
C ALA A 139 14.09 -2.28 10.22
N MET A 140 14.36 -1.09 9.67
CA MET A 140 15.44 -0.84 8.70
C MET A 140 16.82 -1.04 9.32
N ALA A 141 17.05 -0.56 10.55
CA ALA A 141 18.33 -0.67 11.24
C ALA A 141 18.66 -2.12 11.68
N GLY A 142 17.64 -2.88 12.09
CA GLY A 142 17.77 -4.25 12.59
C GLY A 142 17.37 -5.34 11.61
N LEU A 143 17.18 -5.01 10.33
CA LEU A 143 16.64 -5.95 9.34
C LEU A 143 17.59 -7.14 9.14
N PRO A 144 17.13 -8.40 9.27
CA PRO A 144 17.98 -9.53 8.94
C PRO A 144 18.43 -9.44 7.48
N ALA A 145 19.72 -9.70 7.20
CA ALA A 145 20.36 -9.44 5.90
C ALA A 145 19.69 -10.11 4.69
N GLU A 146 18.84 -11.11 4.97
CA GLU A 146 18.06 -11.81 3.98
C GLU A 146 16.78 -11.09 3.52
N TYR A 147 16.24 -10.14 4.28
CA TYR A 147 15.11 -9.31 3.87
C TYR A 147 15.66 -8.10 3.11
N GLY A 148 15.19 -7.92 1.87
CA GLY A 148 15.71 -6.88 0.98
C GLY A 148 14.81 -5.67 0.83
N VAL A 149 13.59 -5.76 1.35
CA VAL A 149 12.55 -4.73 1.25
C VAL A 149 11.88 -4.56 2.60
N VAL A 150 11.72 -3.32 3.04
CA VAL A 150 10.91 -2.95 4.20
C VAL A 150 9.72 -2.14 3.70
N VAL A 151 8.52 -2.47 4.16
CA VAL A 151 7.29 -1.72 3.87
C VAL A 151 6.71 -1.22 5.18
N GLY A 152 6.53 0.09 5.32
CA GLY A 152 5.83 0.70 6.45
C GLY A 152 4.43 1.16 6.04
N ILE A 153 3.43 0.81 6.85
CA ILE A 153 2.04 1.18 6.64
C ILE A 153 1.62 2.18 7.72
N PHE A 154 1.23 3.37 7.28
CA PHE A 154 0.87 4.49 8.15
C PHE A 154 -0.58 4.90 7.83
N PRO A 155 -1.56 4.37 8.59
CA PRO A 155 -2.94 4.80 8.48
C PRO A 155 -3.03 6.31 8.75
N GLN A 156 -3.81 7.01 7.95
CA GLN A 156 -4.06 8.43 8.21
C GLN A 156 -5.17 8.54 9.26
N PRO A 157 -5.00 9.40 10.28
CA PRO A 157 -6.09 9.69 11.20
C PRO A 157 -7.25 10.28 10.41
N ARG A 158 -8.47 9.86 10.75
CA ARG A 158 -9.68 10.41 10.16
C ARG A 158 -9.72 11.92 10.44
N ASN A 159 -9.65 12.76 9.41
CA ASN A 159 -9.82 14.20 9.55
C ASN A 159 -11.25 14.45 10.10
N GLY A 160 -11.34 14.82 11.37
CA GLY A 160 -12.60 15.17 12.04
C GLY A 160 -13.05 14.20 13.14
N ARG A 161 -12.31 14.18 14.26
CA ARG A 161 -12.84 14.31 15.63
C ARG A 161 -11.72 14.66 16.60
#